data_AF-A0A2A3YCM5-F1
#
_entry.id   AF-A0A2A3YCM5-F1
#
_cell.length_a   1.000
_cell.length_b   1.000
_cell.length_c   1.000
_cell.angle_alpha   90.00
_cell.angle_beta   90.00
_cell.angle_gamma   90.00
#
_symmetry.space_group_name_H-M   'P 1'
#
loop_
_entity.id
_entity.type
_entity.pdbx_description
1 polymer ?
#
loop_
_entity_poly.entity_id
_entity_poly.type
_entity_poly.pdbx_seq_one_letter_code
_entity_poly.pdbx_strand_id
1 'polypeptide(L)'
;MNPVQKLITLGISMGAGMLGSKLIDKVWQGFTGNAAPRKGSEEAAEASMRQALAFAVFSAAVAAILQVLAERGTNKAISRFSK
;
A
#
# COMPACT_ATOMS: atom_id res chain seq x y z
N MET A 1 -4.83 13.16 21.88
CA MET A 1 -3.67 12.24 21.75
C MET A 1 -2.43 12.92 22.30
N ASN A 2 -1.68 12.23 23.15
CA ASN A 2 -0.44 12.76 23.77
C ASN A 2 0.72 12.83 22.75
N PRO A 3 1.76 13.66 22.97
CA PRO A 3 2.90 13.82 22.06
C PRO A 3 3.60 12.50 21.70
N VAL A 4 3.72 11.59 22.66
CA VAL A 4 4.28 10.24 22.47
C VAL A 4 3.44 9.41 21.49
N GLN A 5 2.11 9.47 21.60
CA GLN A 5 1.22 8.77 20.67
C GLN A 5 1.34 9.33 19.25
N LYS A 6 1.56 10.64 19.10
CA LYS A 6 1.81 11.26 17.78
C LYS A 6 3.11 10.73 17.16
N LEU A 7 4.19 10.60 17.93
CA LEU A 7 5.46 10.05 17.44
C LEU A 7 5.34 8.59 17.03
N ILE A 8 4.65 7.77 17.83
CA ILE A 8 4.39 6.36 17.50
C ILE A 8 3.54 6.24 16.24
N THR A 9 2.46 7.04 16.13
CA THR A 9 1.60 7.04 14.95
C THR A 9 2.36 7.48 13.70
N LEU A 10 3.22 8.50 13.82
CA LEU A 10 4.07 8.97 12.74
C LEU A 10 5.04 7.86 12.28
N GLY A 11 5.69 7.19 13.23
CA GLY A 11 6.61 6.08 12.95
C GLY A 11 5.91 4.89 12.28
N ILE A 12 4.71 4.53 12.75
CA ILE A 12 3.90 3.48 12.14
C ILE A 12 3.48 3.87 10.72
N SER A 13 3.01 5.10 10.50
CA SER A 13 2.62 5.57 9.16
C SER A 13 3.80 5.59 8.18
N MET A 14 4.97 6.03 8.62
CA MET A 14 6.20 5.99 7.81
C MET A 14 6.62 4.55 7.49
N GLY A 15 6.63 3.67 8.50
CA GLY A 15 6.97 2.26 8.34
C GLY A 15 5.99 1.53 7.42
N ALA A 16 4.68 1.78 7.59
CA ALA A 16 3.63 1.23 6.74
C ALA A 16 3.73 1.71 5.30
N GLY A 17 4.07 2.98 5.06
CA GLY A 17 4.30 3.52 3.71
C GLY A 17 5.48 2.85 3.01
N MET A 18 6.59 2.61 3.73
CA MET A 18 7.79 1.98 3.17
C MET A 18 7.62 0.46 2.96
N LEU A 19 6.93 -0.22 3.87
CA LEU A 19 6.68 -1.65 3.74
C LEU A 19 5.58 -1.94 2.72
N GLY A 20 4.51 -1.13 2.71
CA GLY A 20 3.42 -1.24 1.76
C GLY A 20 3.89 -1.03 0.32
N SER A 21 4.77 -0.05 0.09
CA SER A 21 5.35 0.16 -1.23
C SER A 21 6.16 -1.05 -1.71
N LYS A 22 7.05 -1.61 -0.88
CA LYS A 22 7.82 -2.81 -1.24
C LYS A 22 6.93 -4.03 -1.47
N LEU A 23 5.85 -4.16 -0.72
CA LEU A 23 4.92 -5.28 -0.83
C LEU A 23 4.17 -5.23 -2.16
N ILE A 24 3.68 -4.05 -2.58
CA ILE A 24 3.07 -3.86 -3.90
C ILE A 24 4.04 -4.24 -5.02
N ASP A 25 5.30 -3.81 -4.92
CA ASP A 25 6.33 -4.12 -5.93
C ASP A 25 6.63 -5.62 -6.01
N LYS A 26 6.75 -6.28 -4.85
CA LYS A 26 7.01 -7.72 -4.78
C LYS A 26 5.85 -8.55 -5.32
N VAL A 27 4.61 -8.19 -4.99
CA VAL A 27 3.44 -8.90 -5.52
C VAL A 27 3.34 -8.66 -7.03
N TRP A 28 3.56 -7.44 -7.50
CA TRP A 28 3.56 -7.14 -8.93
C TRP A 28 4.62 -7.93 -9.70
N GLN A 29 5.87 -7.93 -9.20
CA GLN A 29 6.96 -8.69 -9.80
C GLN A 29 6.68 -10.19 -9.80
N GLY A 30 6.08 -10.72 -8.73
CA GLY A 30 5.69 -12.12 -8.64
C GLY A 30 4.61 -12.52 -9.67
N PHE A 31 3.67 -11.63 -9.98
CA PHE A 31 2.60 -11.90 -10.95
C PHE A 31 3.01 -11.64 -12.40
N THR A 32 3.85 -10.64 -12.65
CA THR A 32 4.16 -10.18 -14.02
C THR A 32 5.55 -10.56 -14.51
N GLY A 33 6.44 -11.00 -13.61
CA GLY A 33 7.85 -11.24 -13.89
C GLY A 33 8.68 -9.97 -14.10
N ASN A 34 8.04 -8.79 -14.15
CA ASN A 34 8.65 -7.51 -14.46
C ASN A 34 8.58 -6.55 -13.27
N ALA A 35 9.48 -5.58 -13.23
CA ALA A 35 9.42 -4.50 -12.25
C ALA A 35 8.14 -3.66 -12.43
N ALA A 36 7.65 -3.11 -11.31
CA ALA A 36 6.46 -2.27 -11.30
C ALA A 36 6.75 -0.93 -12.00
N PRO A 37 5.94 -0.53 -13.02
CA PRO A 37 6.14 0.73 -13.71
C PRO A 37 5.70 1.89 -12.81
N ARG A 38 6.57 2.29 -11.89
CA ARG A 38 6.31 3.37 -10.94
C ARG A 38 6.58 4.71 -11.57
N LYS A 39 5.71 5.67 -11.30
CA LYS A 39 5.88 7.04 -11.76
C LYS A 39 7.27 7.58 -11.38
N GLY A 40 8.04 7.96 -12.40
CA GLY A 40 9.42 8.45 -12.24
C GLY A 40 10.51 7.38 -12.31
N SER A 41 10.17 6.13 -12.64
CA SER A 41 11.13 5.06 -12.92
C SER A 41 11.29 4.84 -14.43
N GLU A 42 12.42 4.26 -14.84
CA GLU A 42 12.73 3.96 -16.24
C GLU A 42 11.71 2.99 -16.84
N GLU A 43 11.22 2.05 -16.02
CA GLU A 43 10.18 1.08 -16.39
C GLU A 43 8.82 1.73 -16.62
N ALA A 44 8.54 2.89 -16.04
CA ALA A 44 7.32 3.64 -16.35
C ALA A 44 7.43 4.44 -17.65
N ALA A 45 8.65 4.84 -18.05
CA ALA A 45 8.89 5.48 -19.34
C ALA A 45 8.82 4.46 -20.49
N GLU A 46 9.26 3.22 -20.23
CA GLU A 46 9.23 2.12 -21.20
C GLU A 46 7.94 1.28 -21.14
N ALA A 47 7.11 1.45 -20.11
CA ALA A 47 5.87 0.70 -19.97
C ALA A 47 4.90 0.99 -21.12
N SER A 48 4.46 -0.08 -21.77
CA SER A 48 3.35 0.00 -22.72
C SER A 48 2.07 0.49 -22.01
N MET A 49 1.17 1.15 -22.76
CA MET A 49 -0.13 1.59 -22.25
C MET A 49 -0.90 0.47 -21.54
N ARG A 50 -0.82 -0.77 -22.05
CA ARG A 50 -1.45 -1.96 -21.44
C ARG A 50 -0.85 -2.29 -20.07
N GLN A 51 0.47 -2.21 -19.93
CA GLN A 51 1.17 -2.52 -18.69
C GLN A 51 0.94 -1.44 -17.62
N ALA A 52 0.91 -0.17 -18.03
CA ALA A 52 0.55 0.94 -17.15
C ALA A 52 -0.90 0.80 -16.64
N LEU A 53 -1.85 0.46 -17.52
CA LEU A 53 -3.25 0.22 -17.14
C LEU A 53 -3.39 -0.97 -16.18
N ALA A 54 -2.71 -2.09 -16.48
CA ALA A 54 -2.71 -3.26 -15.61
C ALA A 54 -2.13 -2.91 -14.22
N PHE A 55 -1.07 -2.12 -14.15
CA PHE A 55 -0.47 -1.69 -12.90
C PHE A 55 -1.40 -0.77 -12.10
N ALA A 56 -2.08 0.16 -12.77
CA ALA A 56 -3.05 1.04 -12.14
C ALA A 56 -4.22 0.24 -11.54
N VAL A 57 -4.79 -0.70 -12.30
CA VAL A 57 -5.89 -1.56 -11.82
C VAL A 57 -5.43 -2.44 -10.66
N PHE A 58 -4.26 -3.06 -10.78
CA PHE A 58 -3.70 -3.88 -9.70
C PHE A 58 -3.45 -3.06 -8.43
N SER A 59 -2.84 -1.88 -8.56
CA SER A 59 -2.58 -0.98 -7.44
C SER A 59 -3.88 -0.52 -6.78
N ALA A 60 -4.92 -0.21 -7.57
CA ALA A 60 -6.23 0.16 -7.07
C ALA A 60 -6.90 -1.01 -6.32
N ALA A 61 -6.80 -2.24 -6.84
CA ALA A 61 -7.32 -3.42 -6.17
C ALA A 61 -6.64 -3.67 -4.82
N VAL A 62 -5.30 -3.58 -4.76
CA VAL A 62 -4.54 -3.71 -3.51
C VAL A 62 -4.93 -2.60 -2.52
N ALA A 63 -5.05 -1.36 -2.99
CA ALA A 63 -5.46 -0.23 -2.15
C ALA A 63 -6.86 -0.44 -1.56
N ALA A 64 -7.82 -0.92 -2.35
CA ALA A 64 -9.17 -1.22 -1.88
C ALA A 64 -9.18 -2.32 -0.82
N ILE A 65 -8.39 -3.39 -1.00
CA ILE A 65 -8.25 -4.47 0.00
C ILE A 65 -7.68 -3.90 1.30
N LEU A 66 -6.60 -3.13 1.21
CA LEU A 66 -5.98 -2.50 2.38
C LEU A 66 -6.94 -1.56 3.10
N GLN A 67 -7.74 -0.79 2.36
CA GLN A 67 -8.75 0.11 2.93
C GLN A 67 -9.82 -0.68 3.70
N VAL A 68 -10.36 -1.75 3.12
CA VAL A 68 -11.34 -2.61 3.79
C VAL A 68 -10.74 -3.28 5.03
N LEU A 69 -9.50 -3.77 4.94
CA LEU A 69 -8.81 -4.37 6.08
C LEU A 69 -8.52 -3.34 7.18
N ALA A 70 -8.15 -2.12 6.81
CA ALA A 70 -7.91 -1.03 7.75
C ALA A 70 -9.20 -0.61 8.45
N GLU A 71 -10.32 -0.47 7.73
CA GLU A 71 -11.63 -0.16 8.30
C GLU A 71 -12.11 -1.28 9.24
N ARG A 72 -12.02 -2.54 8.81
CA ARG A 72 -12.38 -3.70 9.64
C ARG A 72 -11.47 -3.85 10.86
N GLY A 73 -10.16 -3.65 10.68
CA GLY A 73 -9.17 -3.72 11.74
C GLY A 73 -9.37 -2.63 12.78
N THR A 74 -9.64 -1.40 12.32
CA THR A 74 -9.98 -0.25 13.16
C THR A 74 -11.25 -0.50 13.96
N ASN A 75 -12.33 -0.96 13.32
CA ASN A 75 -13.58 -1.26 14.01
C ASN A 75 -13.42 -2.39 15.04
N LYS A 76 -12.65 -3.44 14.71
CA LYS A 76 -12.35 -4.54 15.63
C LYS A 76 -11.50 -4.07 16.81
N ALA A 77 -10.51 -3.22 16.58
CA ALA A 77 -9.69 -2.63 17.64
C ALA A 77 -10.54 -1.73 18.56
N ILE A 78 -11.34 -0.82 17.99
CA ILE A 78 -12.25 0.06 18.74
C ILE A 78 -13.20 -0.77 19.61
N SER A 79 -13.82 -1.82 19.06
CA SER A 79 -14.72 -2.71 19.84
C SER A 79 -14.03 -3.42 21.00
N ARG A 80 -12.70 -3.61 20.93
CA ARG A 80 -11.90 -4.29 21.95
C ARG A 80 -11.36 -3.33 23.01
N PHE A 81 -11.24 -2.03 22.68
CA PHE A 81 -10.87 -0.96 23.62
C PHE A 81 -12.10 -0.25 24.23
N SER A 82 -13.28 -0.43 23.64
CA SER A 82 -14.56 0.10 24.14
C SER A 82 -15.29 -0.84 25.11
N LYS A 83 -14.70 -2.00 25.45
CA LYS A 83 -15.11 -2.88 26.55
C LYS A 83 -14.15 -2.69 27.71
#